data_AF-A0A3M1GNY9-F1
#
_entry.id   AF-A0A3M1GNY9-F1
#
_cell.length_a   1.000
_cell.length_b   1.000
_cell.length_c   1.000
_cell.angle_alpha   90.00
_cell.angle_beta   90.00
_cell.angle_gamma   90.00
#
_symmetry.space_group_name_H-M   'P 1'
#
loop_
_entity.id
_entity.type
_entity.pdbx_description
1 polymer ?
#
loop_
_entity_poly.entity_id
_entity_poly.type
_entity_poly.pdbx_seq_one_letter_code
_entity_poly.pdbx_strand_id
1 'polypeptide(L)'
;MALGVLALFSLMFAIVALAVSRTLGDTALGFGPFFASAVTAALLWFRHPDRPVSWKLIASLVSSFMGVNLFAFGVFALFSPGNDGFVPNALMSLSLCFTPAAVLLLLAAALYFWEYRLGSKAQQQARLIAFNTADAFQQRMEKLRRAREYLANIDALVDAHRAPASPLWLTALPDNLRQWLSHLEKLVNRLNDFDTDPLIQRDLRDAPEKISRLKAQLDAETSPEVRAQLAETLEELENQYGHLRELAEMMRRSELEIDENLARMGVIYSQLQMLDTRSLQKSRARRLSEEIEEQTHRLDDLLAAMDEVISSL
;
A
#
# COMPACT_ATOMS: atom_id res chain seq x y z
N MET A 1 11.82 -1.13 15.58
CA MET A 1 12.15 -0.15 16.65
C MET A 1 11.01 0.12 17.63
N ALA A 2 9.72 0.06 17.24
CA ALA A 2 8.59 0.37 18.15
C ALA A 2 8.40 -0.61 19.33
N LEU A 3 8.76 -1.90 19.18
CA LEU A 3 8.61 -2.92 20.23
C LEU A 3 9.53 -2.68 21.45
N GLY A 4 10.73 -2.12 21.25
CA GLY A 4 11.65 -1.82 22.36
C GLY A 4 11.21 -0.62 23.22
N VAL A 5 10.56 0.36 22.60
CA VAL A 5 10.01 1.54 23.30
C VAL A 5 8.79 1.16 24.15
N LEU A 6 7.98 0.20 23.68
CA LEU A 6 6.82 -0.32 24.42
C LEU A 6 7.22 -1.09 25.69
N ALA A 7 8.29 -1.89 25.63
CA ALA A 7 8.80 -2.60 26.80
C ALA A 7 9.34 -1.64 27.88
N LEU A 8 10.03 -0.57 27.44
CA LEU A 8 10.54 0.47 28.35
C LEU A 8 9.42 1.28 29.01
N PHE A 9 8.33 1.59 28.30
CA PHE A 9 7.18 2.28 28.87
C PHE A 9 6.40 1.42 29.87
N SER A 10 6.23 0.13 29.58
CA SER A 10 5.60 -0.81 30.53
C SER A 10 6.43 -0.96 31.81
N LEU A 11 7.76 -1.03 31.68
CA LEU A 11 8.67 -1.11 32.82
C LEU A 11 8.66 0.18 33.65
N MET A 12 8.72 1.35 33.01
CA MET A 12 8.61 2.65 33.67
C MET A 12 7.28 2.81 34.41
N PHE A 13 6.17 2.37 33.80
CA PHE A 13 4.86 2.47 34.42
C PHE A 13 4.70 1.51 35.61
N ALA A 14 5.28 0.31 35.53
CA ALA A 14 5.33 -0.62 36.66
C ALA A 14 6.15 -0.04 37.83
N ILE A 15 7.29 0.62 37.54
CA ILE A 15 8.13 1.27 38.55
C ILE A 15 7.39 2.46 39.20
N VAL A 16 6.69 3.28 38.41
CA VAL A 16 5.89 4.40 38.92
C VAL A 16 4.70 3.90 39.76
N ALA A 17 4.02 2.84 39.34
CA ALA A 17 2.93 2.24 40.12
C ALA A 17 3.42 1.68 41.47
N LEU A 18 4.59 1.03 41.49
CA LEU A 18 5.26 0.56 42.70
C LEU A 18 5.74 1.71 43.60
N ALA A 19 6.15 2.83 43.03
CA ALA A 19 6.56 4.02 43.78
C ALA A 19 5.36 4.77 44.40
N VAL A 20 4.25 4.88 43.66
CA VAL A 20 3.03 5.59 44.10
C VAL A 20 2.25 4.78 45.13
N SER A 21 2.30 3.45 45.12
CA SER A 21 1.63 2.60 46.12
C SER A 21 2.23 2.72 47.53
N ARG A 22 3.44 3.28 47.68
CA ARG A 22 4.02 3.54 49.02
C ARG A 22 3.49 4.80 49.68
N THR A 23 2.90 5.72 48.91
CA THR A 23 2.49 7.05 49.40
C THR A 23 0.98 7.22 49.58
N LEU A 24 0.17 6.34 48.99
CA LEU A 24 -1.29 6.36 49.10
C LEU A 24 -1.72 5.04 49.73
N GLY A 25 -2.33 5.10 50.93
CA GLY A 25 -2.71 3.93 51.72
C GLY A 25 -3.59 2.91 51.00
N ASP A 26 -3.74 1.75 51.64
CA ASP A 26 -4.23 0.43 51.15
C ASP A 26 -5.49 0.40 50.26
N THR A 27 -6.21 1.52 50.10
CA THR A 27 -7.39 1.62 49.25
C THR A 27 -7.10 1.92 47.77
N ALA A 28 -5.88 2.33 47.40
CA ALA A 28 -5.53 2.68 46.01
C ALA A 28 -5.08 1.49 45.14
N LEU A 29 -4.80 0.31 45.73
CA LEU A 29 -4.24 -0.86 45.04
C LEU A 29 -5.19 -1.56 44.04
N GLY A 30 -6.49 -1.24 44.06
CA GLY A 30 -7.49 -1.88 43.18
C GLY A 30 -7.61 -1.32 41.76
N PHE A 31 -7.13 -0.11 41.48
CA PHE A 31 -7.41 0.60 40.22
C PHE A 31 -6.26 0.57 39.19
N GLY A 32 -5.05 0.19 39.59
CA GLY A 32 -3.88 0.09 38.69
C GLY A 32 -4.09 -0.76 37.43
N PRO A 33 -4.74 -1.95 37.53
CA PRO A 33 -5.01 -2.79 36.36
C PRO A 33 -6.00 -2.17 35.36
N PHE A 34 -6.96 -1.38 35.84
CA PHE A 34 -7.96 -0.70 35.00
C PHE A 34 -7.34 0.44 34.18
N PHE A 35 -6.39 1.17 34.74
CA PHE A 35 -5.69 2.24 34.00
C PHE A 35 -4.78 1.68 32.90
N ALA A 36 -4.06 0.58 33.18
CA ALA A 36 -3.19 -0.04 32.18
C ALA A 36 -3.98 -0.60 30.98
N SER A 37 -5.16 -1.19 31.21
CA SER A 37 -6.00 -1.70 30.12
C SER A 37 -6.66 -0.58 29.31
N ALA A 38 -7.15 0.48 29.98
CA ALA A 38 -7.69 1.66 29.32
C ALA A 38 -6.65 2.38 28.45
N VAL A 39 -5.40 2.49 28.91
CA VAL A 39 -4.29 3.07 28.14
C VAL A 39 -3.93 2.18 26.95
N THR A 40 -3.96 0.85 27.10
CA THR A 40 -3.66 -0.07 25.99
C THR A 40 -4.75 -0.04 24.92
N ALA A 41 -6.02 0.05 25.32
CA ALA A 41 -7.15 0.21 24.41
C ALA A 41 -7.13 1.58 23.71
N ALA A 42 -6.80 2.66 24.43
CA ALA A 42 -6.64 4.00 23.86
C ALA A 42 -5.46 4.06 22.87
N LEU A 43 -4.34 3.39 23.15
CA LEU A 43 -3.19 3.32 22.24
C LEU A 43 -3.46 2.48 20.99
N LEU A 44 -4.25 1.41 21.09
CA LEU A 44 -4.72 0.64 19.95
C LEU A 44 -5.68 1.45 19.05
N TRP A 45 -6.57 2.24 19.65
CA TRP A 45 -7.43 3.18 18.91
C TRP A 45 -6.61 4.28 18.24
N PHE A 46 -5.72 4.95 18.97
CA PHE A 46 -4.96 6.11 18.46
C PHE A 46 -4.01 5.74 17.31
N ARG A 47 -3.63 4.47 17.18
CA ARG A 47 -2.74 3.98 16.12
C ARG A 47 -3.44 3.80 14.77
N HIS A 48 -4.77 3.65 14.73
CA HIS A 48 -5.53 3.42 13.49
C HIS A 48 -6.93 4.09 13.52
N PRO A 49 -7.03 5.41 13.31
CA PRO A 49 -8.30 6.14 13.37
C PRO A 49 -9.28 5.79 12.24
N ASP A 50 -8.80 5.25 11.12
CA ASP A 50 -9.59 5.13 9.89
C ASP A 50 -10.29 3.77 9.69
N ARG A 51 -10.28 2.87 10.67
CA ARG A 51 -10.95 1.57 10.55
C ARG A 51 -11.87 1.27 11.73
N PRO A 52 -13.15 0.92 11.48
CA PRO A 52 -14.06 0.53 12.55
C PRO A 52 -13.56 -0.79 13.16
N VAL A 53 -13.15 -0.73 14.43
CA VAL A 53 -12.81 -1.92 15.20
C VAL A 53 -14.06 -2.82 15.26
N SER A 54 -13.92 -4.05 14.77
CA SER A 54 -14.98 -5.05 14.81
C SER A 54 -15.52 -5.18 16.23
N TRP A 55 -16.83 -4.99 16.40
CA TRP A 55 -17.53 -5.14 17.69
C TRP A 55 -17.23 -6.50 18.36
N LYS A 56 -17.01 -7.54 17.55
CA LYS A 56 -16.64 -8.88 18.03
C LYS A 56 -15.30 -8.88 18.77
N LEU A 57 -14.35 -8.05 18.34
CA LEU A 57 -13.01 -7.94 18.93
C LEU A 57 -13.08 -7.21 20.28
N ILE A 58 -13.89 -6.15 20.37
CA ILE A 58 -14.17 -5.43 21.63
C ILE A 58 -14.86 -6.37 22.63
N ALA A 59 -15.90 -7.10 22.19
CA ALA A 59 -16.62 -8.04 23.03
C ALA A 59 -15.73 -9.18 23.54
N SER A 60 -14.85 -9.72 22.69
CA SER A 60 -13.85 -10.74 23.06
C SER A 60 -12.88 -10.22 24.13
N LEU A 61 -12.38 -9.00 23.98
CA LEU A 61 -11.41 -8.41 24.90
C LEU A 61 -12.03 -8.14 26.28
N VAL A 62 -13.26 -7.60 26.27
CA VAL A 62 -14.03 -7.34 27.50
C VAL A 62 -14.39 -8.65 28.20
N SER A 63 -14.83 -9.67 27.47
CA SER A 63 -15.17 -10.98 28.03
C SER A 63 -13.95 -11.68 28.65
N SER A 64 -12.81 -11.68 27.96
CA SER A 64 -11.56 -12.24 28.48
C SER A 64 -11.09 -11.51 29.74
N PHE A 65 -11.23 -10.18 29.78
CA PHE A 65 -10.86 -9.39 30.95
C PHE A 65 -11.76 -9.68 32.15
N MET A 66 -13.07 -9.77 31.91
CA MET A 66 -14.05 -10.03 32.97
C MET A 66 -13.86 -11.43 33.57
N GLY A 67 -13.57 -12.44 32.75
CA GLY A 67 -13.29 -13.82 33.20
C GLY A 67 -12.03 -13.93 34.06
N VAL A 68 -10.94 -13.25 33.67
CA VAL A 68 -9.67 -13.28 34.44
C VAL A 68 -9.82 -12.58 35.80
N ASN A 69 -10.54 -11.45 35.86
CA ASN A 69 -10.77 -10.76 37.12
C ASN A 69 -11.67 -11.56 38.07
N LEU A 70 -12.77 -12.13 37.57
CA LEU A 70 -13.68 -12.93 38.41
C LEU A 70 -12.97 -14.17 38.99
N PHE A 71 -12.12 -14.82 38.21
CA PHE A 71 -11.37 -15.99 38.66
C PHE A 71 -10.28 -15.62 39.67
N ALA A 72 -9.54 -14.52 39.42
CA ALA A 72 -8.51 -14.04 40.34
C ALA A 72 -9.10 -13.64 41.71
N PHE A 73 -10.22 -12.91 41.72
CA PHE A 73 -10.89 -12.52 42.96
C PHE A 73 -11.55 -13.70 43.69
N GLY A 74 -12.16 -14.64 42.95
CA GLY A 74 -12.82 -15.80 43.53
C GLY A 74 -11.86 -16.80 44.18
N VAL A 75 -10.72 -17.06 43.54
CA VAL A 75 -9.69 -17.98 44.08
C VAL A 75 -8.95 -17.34 45.25
N PHE A 76 -8.66 -16.03 45.19
CA PHE A 76 -7.97 -15.34 46.29
C PHE A 76 -8.78 -15.34 47.60
N ALA A 77 -10.10 -15.22 47.52
CA ALA A 77 -10.99 -15.26 48.69
C ALA A 77 -11.07 -16.64 49.35
N LEU A 78 -10.86 -17.73 48.59
CA LEU A 78 -10.95 -19.11 49.08
C LEU A 78 -9.68 -19.60 49.79
N PHE A 79 -8.51 -19.03 49.46
CA PHE A 79 -7.21 -19.54 49.92
C PHE A 79 -6.51 -18.70 50.99
N SER A 80 -7.14 -17.64 51.52
CA SER A 80 -6.55 -16.77 52.55
C SER A 80 -7.20 -16.82 53.95
N PRO A 81 -7.41 -17.98 54.61
CA PRO A 81 -7.70 -18.01 56.03
C PRO A 81 -6.43 -18.30 56.84
N GLY A 82 -5.53 -17.33 57.02
CA GLY A 82 -4.38 -17.52 57.94
C GLY A 82 -3.19 -16.60 57.70
N ASN A 83 -2.53 -16.21 58.80
CA ASN A 83 -1.49 -15.16 58.93
C ASN A 83 -0.12 -15.47 58.26
N ASP A 84 -0.06 -16.44 57.36
CA ASP A 84 1.18 -16.85 56.71
C ASP A 84 1.41 -16.04 55.44
N GLY A 85 2.18 -14.96 55.58
CA GLY A 85 2.87 -14.24 54.51
C GLY A 85 2.03 -13.90 53.27
N PHE A 86 1.58 -12.65 53.18
CA PHE A 86 0.96 -12.09 51.97
C PHE A 86 1.79 -12.31 50.69
N VAL A 87 3.12 -12.30 50.81
CA VAL A 87 4.05 -12.31 49.66
C VAL A 87 4.07 -13.65 48.90
N PRO A 88 4.23 -14.83 49.54
CA PRO A 88 4.14 -16.12 48.83
C PRO A 88 2.81 -16.35 48.12
N ASN A 89 1.68 -16.00 48.75
CA ASN A 89 0.35 -16.18 48.16
C ASN A 89 0.10 -15.23 46.99
N ALA A 90 0.59 -14.00 47.06
CA ALA A 90 0.55 -13.05 45.94
C ALA A 90 1.42 -13.51 44.76
N LEU A 91 2.58 -14.11 45.01
CA LEU A 91 3.46 -14.65 43.97
C LEU A 91 2.85 -15.86 43.25
N MET A 92 2.18 -16.74 44.00
CA MET A 92 1.55 -17.93 43.39
C MET A 92 0.34 -17.57 42.53
N SER A 93 -0.49 -16.62 42.99
CA SER A 93 -1.65 -16.13 42.23
C SER A 93 -1.23 -15.35 40.98
N LEU A 94 -0.16 -14.55 41.07
CA LEU A 94 0.47 -13.91 39.91
C LEU A 94 0.89 -14.92 38.85
N SER A 95 1.53 -16.04 39.24
CA SER A 95 1.96 -17.05 38.27
C SER A 95 0.77 -17.77 37.60
N LEU A 96 -0.30 -18.04 38.34
CA LEU A 96 -1.49 -18.75 37.83
C LEU A 96 -2.34 -17.89 36.89
N CYS A 97 -2.37 -16.57 37.08
CA CYS A 97 -3.12 -15.65 36.22
C CYS A 97 -2.36 -15.26 34.94
N PHE A 98 -1.03 -15.15 34.98
CA PHE A 98 -0.27 -14.61 33.85
C PHE A 98 -0.09 -15.62 32.71
N THR A 99 0.03 -16.92 32.99
CA THR A 99 0.26 -17.94 31.95
C THR A 99 -0.91 -18.07 30.96
N PRO A 100 -2.18 -18.24 31.38
CA PRO A 100 -3.29 -18.36 30.43
C PRO A 100 -3.58 -17.05 29.69
N ALA A 101 -3.42 -15.89 30.35
CA ALA A 101 -3.58 -14.59 29.71
C ALA A 101 -2.52 -14.36 28.62
N ALA A 102 -1.25 -14.75 28.86
CA ALA A 102 -0.20 -14.65 27.87
C ALA A 102 -0.45 -15.56 26.66
N VAL A 103 -0.93 -16.78 26.87
CA VAL A 103 -1.28 -17.71 25.78
C VAL A 103 -2.43 -17.17 24.93
N LEU A 104 -3.49 -16.65 25.55
CA LEU A 104 -4.61 -16.04 24.82
C LEU A 104 -4.19 -14.80 24.03
N LEU A 105 -3.30 -13.98 24.59
CA LEU A 105 -2.79 -12.78 23.93
C LEU A 105 -1.90 -13.16 22.73
N LEU A 106 -1.05 -14.18 22.86
CA LEU A 106 -0.28 -14.72 21.73
C LEU A 106 -1.16 -15.32 20.65
N LEU A 107 -2.22 -16.04 21.03
CA LEU A 107 -3.13 -16.66 20.07
C LEU A 107 -3.99 -15.61 19.35
N ALA A 108 -4.43 -14.56 20.06
CA ALA A 108 -5.08 -13.40 19.47
C ALA A 108 -4.13 -12.63 18.54
N ALA A 109 -2.85 -12.46 18.91
CA ALA A 109 -1.85 -11.84 18.06
C ALA A 109 -1.56 -12.67 16.80
N ALA A 110 -1.51 -14.00 16.93
CA ALA A 110 -1.33 -14.91 15.80
C ALA A 110 -2.52 -14.89 14.83
N LEU A 111 -3.75 -14.92 15.35
CA LEU A 111 -4.98 -14.81 14.56
C LEU A 111 -5.08 -13.44 13.88
N TYR A 112 -4.81 -12.36 14.62
CA TYR A 112 -4.77 -11.01 14.07
C TYR A 112 -3.73 -10.88 12.96
N PHE A 113 -2.52 -11.44 13.17
CA PHE A 113 -1.47 -11.43 12.16
C PHE A 113 -1.86 -12.25 10.92
N TRP A 114 -2.53 -13.40 11.11
CA TRP A 114 -3.01 -14.25 10.02
C TRP A 114 -4.11 -13.57 9.20
N GLU A 115 -5.11 -12.99 9.86
CA GLU A 115 -6.21 -12.26 9.24
C GLU A 115 -5.74 -10.96 8.56
N TYR A 116 -4.78 -10.23 9.16
CA TYR A 116 -4.16 -9.05 8.55
C TYR A 116 -3.40 -9.41 7.27
N ARG A 117 -2.68 -10.54 7.27
CA ARG A 117 -1.93 -11.01 6.09
C ARG A 117 -2.87 -11.42 4.96
N LEU A 118 -4.00 -12.05 5.26
CA LEU A 118 -5.05 -12.38 4.29
C LEU A 118 -5.73 -11.12 3.73
N GLY A 119 -6.09 -10.16 4.60
CA GLY A 119 -6.74 -8.91 4.21
C GLY A 119 -5.89 -7.98 3.36
N SER A 120 -4.56 -7.95 3.58
CA SER A 120 -3.65 -7.11 2.78
C SER A 120 -3.56 -7.55 1.32
N LYS A 121 -3.51 -8.86 1.07
CA LYS A 121 -3.49 -9.43 -0.29
C LYS A 121 -4.82 -9.22 -1.00
N ALA A 122 -5.94 -9.43 -0.29
CA ALA A 122 -7.27 -9.17 -0.80
C ALA A 122 -7.51 -7.68 -1.09
N GLN A 123 -6.99 -6.75 -0.27
CA GLN A 123 -7.09 -5.31 -0.54
C GLN A 123 -6.21 -4.86 -1.71
N GLN A 124 -5.03 -5.45 -1.90
CA GLN A 124 -4.22 -5.17 -3.10
C GLN A 124 -4.92 -5.66 -4.36
N GLN A 125 -5.49 -6.86 -4.35
CA GLN A 125 -6.30 -7.39 -5.45
C GLN A 125 -7.56 -6.57 -5.69
N ALA A 126 -8.27 -6.17 -4.63
CA ALA A 126 -9.44 -5.31 -4.75
C ALA A 126 -9.08 -3.91 -5.29
N ARG A 127 -7.90 -3.36 -4.98
CA ARG A 127 -7.43 -2.11 -5.58
C ARG A 127 -7.07 -2.25 -7.07
N LEU A 128 -6.52 -3.39 -7.46
CA LEU A 128 -6.27 -3.69 -8.87
C LEU A 128 -7.59 -3.80 -9.67
N ILE A 129 -8.65 -4.34 -9.05
CA ILE A 129 -9.95 -4.56 -9.69
C ILE A 129 -10.90 -3.36 -9.59
N ALA A 130 -10.79 -2.53 -8.54
CA ALA A 130 -11.71 -1.42 -8.26
C ALA A 130 -11.27 -0.07 -8.86
N PHE A 131 -10.30 -0.04 -9.77
CA PHE A 131 -10.03 1.18 -10.52
C PHE A 131 -11.27 1.48 -11.36
N ASN A 132 -11.92 2.62 -11.14
CA ASN A 132 -13.03 3.04 -12.00
C ASN A 132 -12.44 3.39 -13.37
N THR A 133 -12.46 2.42 -14.29
CA THR A 133 -11.85 2.51 -15.63
C THR A 133 -12.40 3.69 -16.42
N ALA A 134 -13.67 4.05 -16.19
CA ALA A 134 -14.28 5.22 -16.81
C ALA A 134 -13.64 6.52 -16.30
N ASP A 135 -13.42 6.66 -14.99
CA ASP A 135 -12.76 7.85 -14.43
C ASP A 135 -11.28 7.91 -14.86
N ALA A 136 -10.60 6.75 -14.93
CA ALA A 136 -9.23 6.60 -15.44
C ALA A 136 -9.09 7.20 -16.83
N PHE A 137 -9.96 6.74 -17.73
CA PHE A 137 -9.97 7.13 -19.12
C PHE A 137 -10.17 8.64 -19.25
N GLN A 138 -11.17 9.19 -18.55
CA GLN A 138 -11.45 10.63 -18.58
C GLN A 138 -10.25 11.45 -18.08
N GLN A 139 -9.61 11.03 -17.00
CA GLN A 139 -8.43 11.72 -16.47
C GLN A 139 -7.27 11.71 -17.47
N ARG A 140 -6.97 10.56 -18.10
CA ARG A 140 -5.89 10.47 -19.09
C ARG A 140 -6.19 11.30 -20.35
N MET A 141 -7.43 11.30 -20.82
CA MET A 141 -7.87 12.14 -21.93
C MET A 141 -7.73 13.63 -21.63
N GLU A 142 -8.08 14.05 -20.41
CA GLU A 142 -7.90 15.43 -19.96
C GLU A 142 -6.42 15.82 -19.91
N LYS A 143 -5.54 14.92 -19.45
CA LYS A 143 -4.09 15.14 -19.47
C LYS A 143 -3.55 15.30 -20.90
N LEU A 144 -3.99 14.44 -21.84
CA LEU A 144 -3.62 14.58 -23.26
C LEU A 144 -4.15 15.88 -23.87
N ARG A 145 -5.36 16.29 -23.51
CA ARG A 145 -5.94 17.56 -23.96
C ARG A 145 -5.04 18.74 -23.53
N ARG A 146 -4.60 18.76 -22.26
CA ARG A 146 -3.67 19.79 -21.76
C ARG A 146 -2.30 19.73 -22.43
N ALA A 147 -1.77 18.54 -22.67
CA ALA A 147 -0.51 18.37 -23.40
C ALA A 147 -0.59 18.98 -24.81
N ARG A 148 -1.70 18.73 -25.52
CA ARG A 148 -1.99 19.37 -26.82
C ARG A 148 -2.11 20.88 -26.72
N GLU A 149 -2.73 21.40 -25.68
CA GLU A 149 -2.79 22.85 -25.44
C GLU A 149 -1.40 23.46 -25.22
N TYR A 150 -0.53 22.81 -24.45
CA TYR A 150 0.85 23.27 -24.28
C TYR A 150 1.59 23.31 -25.61
N LEU A 151 1.49 22.25 -26.42
CA LEU A 151 2.12 22.21 -27.74
C LEU A 151 1.61 23.33 -28.66
N ALA A 152 0.29 23.52 -28.75
CA ALA A 152 -0.29 24.57 -29.59
C ALA A 152 0.17 25.98 -29.17
N ASN A 153 0.28 26.22 -27.85
CA ASN A 153 0.77 27.48 -27.33
C ASN A 153 2.27 27.67 -27.59
N ILE A 154 3.08 26.60 -27.49
CA ILE A 154 4.50 26.60 -27.84
C ILE A 154 4.68 26.90 -29.33
N ASP A 155 3.92 26.24 -30.21
CA ASP A 155 3.98 26.49 -31.66
C ASP A 155 3.70 27.97 -31.97
N ALA A 156 2.66 28.55 -31.36
CA ALA A 156 2.35 29.97 -31.51
C ALA A 156 3.48 30.88 -31.01
N LEU A 157 4.11 30.55 -29.87
CA LEU A 157 5.26 31.30 -29.34
C LEU A 157 6.48 31.19 -30.27
N VAL A 158 6.79 30.00 -30.78
CA VAL A 158 7.90 29.79 -31.71
C VAL A 158 7.68 30.58 -33.00
N ASP A 159 6.47 30.54 -33.57
CA ASP A 159 6.15 31.24 -34.81
C ASP A 159 6.18 32.76 -34.64
N ALA A 160 5.70 33.29 -33.51
CA ALA A 160 5.79 34.71 -33.20
C ALA A 160 7.25 35.22 -33.12
N HIS A 161 8.20 34.36 -32.75
CA HIS A 161 9.62 34.68 -32.62
C HIS A 161 10.47 34.18 -33.79
N ARG A 162 9.84 33.71 -34.88
CA ARG A 162 10.53 33.18 -36.06
C ARG A 162 11.06 34.34 -36.92
N ALA A 163 12.31 34.74 -36.69
CA ALA A 163 13.06 35.64 -37.55
C ALA A 163 13.93 34.84 -38.55
N PRO A 164 14.39 35.43 -39.67
CA PRO A 164 15.27 34.76 -40.65
C PRO A 164 16.60 34.23 -40.06
N ALA A 165 17.00 34.70 -38.88
CA ALA A 165 18.18 34.27 -38.14
C ALA A 165 17.85 33.54 -36.83
N SER A 166 16.63 32.98 -36.71
CA SER A 166 16.26 32.20 -35.53
C SER A 166 17.22 31.03 -35.31
N PRO A 167 17.60 30.73 -34.05
CA PRO A 167 18.48 29.61 -33.77
C PRO A 167 17.90 28.27 -34.28
N LEU A 168 18.76 27.39 -34.81
CA LEU A 168 18.39 26.06 -35.33
C LEU A 168 17.59 25.20 -34.33
N TRP A 169 17.82 25.37 -33.03
CA TRP A 169 17.08 24.63 -32.00
C TRP A 169 15.61 25.08 -31.92
N LEU A 170 15.30 26.35 -32.20
CA LEU A 170 13.94 26.88 -32.17
C LEU A 170 13.12 26.32 -33.34
N THR A 171 13.78 26.01 -34.46
CA THR A 171 13.13 25.39 -35.62
C THR A 171 12.87 23.90 -35.45
N ALA A 172 13.67 23.19 -34.65
CA ALA A 172 13.49 21.75 -34.39
C ALA A 172 12.59 21.44 -33.19
N LEU A 173 12.43 22.38 -32.25
CA LEU A 173 11.67 22.20 -31.03
C LEU A 173 10.20 21.75 -31.26
N PRO A 174 9.42 22.40 -32.17
CA PRO A 174 8.06 21.95 -32.50
C PRO A 174 7.96 20.49 -32.92
N ASP A 175 8.88 20.01 -33.75
CA ASP A 175 8.85 18.63 -34.27
C ASP A 175 9.17 17.62 -33.15
N ASN A 176 10.16 17.92 -32.32
CA ASN A 176 10.52 17.07 -31.18
C ASN A 176 9.36 16.97 -30.17
N LEU A 177 8.69 18.08 -29.88
CA LEU A 177 7.53 18.09 -28.97
C LEU A 177 6.31 17.37 -29.56
N ARG A 178 6.10 17.43 -30.89
CA ARG A 178 5.08 16.63 -31.58
C ARG A 178 5.37 15.13 -31.47
N GLN A 179 6.62 14.72 -31.67
CA GLN A 179 7.02 13.32 -31.50
C GLN A 179 6.81 12.85 -30.07
N TRP A 180 7.24 13.66 -29.09
CA TRP A 180 7.01 13.37 -27.68
C TRP A 180 5.53 13.22 -27.33
N LEU A 181 4.68 14.15 -27.80
CA LEU A 181 3.22 14.04 -27.64
C LEU A 181 2.66 12.76 -28.29
N SER A 182 3.13 12.40 -29.47
CA SER A 182 2.71 11.17 -30.14
C SER A 182 3.04 9.92 -29.30
N HIS A 183 4.21 9.88 -28.65
CA HIS A 183 4.58 8.79 -27.75
C HIS A 183 3.69 8.76 -26.50
N LEU A 184 3.36 9.94 -25.95
CA LEU A 184 2.43 10.05 -24.83
C LEU A 184 1.01 9.59 -25.20
N GLU A 185 0.52 9.92 -26.40
CA GLU A 185 -0.77 9.45 -26.92
C GLU A 185 -0.79 7.92 -27.08
N LYS A 186 0.29 7.32 -27.63
CA LYS A 186 0.43 5.86 -27.70
C LYS A 186 0.39 5.21 -26.33
N LEU A 187 1.10 5.78 -25.34
CA LEU A 187 1.09 5.26 -23.97
C LEU A 187 -0.31 5.28 -23.36
N VAL A 188 -1.03 6.39 -23.50
CA VAL A 188 -2.40 6.51 -23.00
C VAL A 188 -3.33 5.52 -23.68
N ASN A 189 -3.22 5.33 -25.00
CA ASN A 189 -4.01 4.34 -25.71
C ASN A 189 -3.72 2.93 -25.19
N ARG A 190 -2.44 2.58 -24.99
CA ARG A 190 -2.04 1.27 -24.47
C ARG A 190 -2.61 0.98 -23.07
N LEU A 191 -2.62 1.99 -22.21
CA LEU A 191 -3.24 1.89 -20.88
C LEU A 191 -4.76 1.71 -20.96
N ASN A 192 -5.42 2.38 -21.90
CA ASN A 192 -6.86 2.24 -22.09
C ASN A 192 -7.22 0.89 -22.69
N ASP A 193 -6.43 0.39 -23.63
CA ASP A 193 -6.61 -0.94 -24.21
C ASP A 193 -6.51 -2.01 -23.11
N PHE A 194 -5.50 -1.90 -22.24
CA PHE A 194 -5.35 -2.78 -21.08
C PHE A 194 -6.56 -2.73 -20.13
N ASP A 195 -7.04 -1.53 -19.78
CA ASP A 195 -8.18 -1.35 -18.86
C ASP A 195 -9.51 -1.82 -19.46
N THR A 196 -9.64 -1.80 -20.79
CA THR A 196 -10.87 -2.16 -21.50
C THR A 196 -10.87 -3.58 -22.05
N ASP A 197 -9.72 -4.28 -22.07
CA ASP A 197 -9.63 -5.67 -22.48
C ASP A 197 -10.39 -6.58 -21.51
N PRO A 198 -11.56 -7.12 -21.91
CA PRO A 198 -12.40 -7.91 -21.02
C PRO A 198 -11.77 -9.26 -20.66
N LEU A 199 -10.86 -9.78 -21.49
CA LEU A 199 -10.17 -11.04 -21.26
C LEU A 199 -9.12 -10.87 -20.16
N ILE A 200 -8.22 -9.89 -20.31
CA ILE A 200 -7.18 -9.59 -19.32
C ILE A 200 -7.81 -9.26 -17.97
N GLN A 201 -8.82 -8.39 -17.96
CA GLN A 201 -9.48 -7.96 -16.71
C GLN A 201 -10.22 -9.10 -16.03
N ARG A 202 -10.84 -10.00 -16.80
CA ARG A 202 -11.45 -11.22 -16.26
C ARG A 202 -10.41 -12.15 -15.68
N ASP A 203 -9.33 -12.42 -16.40
CA ASP A 203 -8.35 -13.41 -15.97
C ASP A 203 -7.55 -12.92 -14.75
N LEU A 204 -7.24 -11.62 -14.66
CA LEU A 204 -6.68 -10.98 -13.46
C LEU A 204 -7.59 -11.14 -12.23
N ARG A 205 -8.91 -11.03 -12.41
CA ARG A 205 -9.91 -11.14 -11.35
C ARG A 205 -10.17 -12.59 -10.93
N ASP A 206 -10.28 -13.49 -11.89
CA ASP A 206 -10.75 -14.86 -11.66
C ASP A 206 -9.60 -15.83 -11.31
N ALA A 207 -8.38 -15.58 -11.80
CA ALA A 207 -7.23 -16.46 -11.58
C ALA A 207 -6.92 -16.75 -10.10
N PRO A 208 -6.94 -15.78 -9.16
CA PRO A 208 -6.69 -16.06 -7.74
C PRO A 208 -7.63 -17.11 -7.14
N GLU A 209 -8.90 -17.04 -7.49
CA GLU A 209 -9.90 -18.00 -7.01
C GLU A 209 -9.71 -19.37 -7.67
N LYS A 210 -9.40 -19.41 -8.98
CA LYS A 210 -9.08 -20.66 -9.69
C LYS A 210 -7.84 -21.34 -9.08
N ILE A 211 -6.76 -20.58 -8.83
CA ILE A 211 -5.54 -21.06 -8.15
C ILE A 211 -5.88 -21.60 -6.76
N SER A 212 -6.66 -20.88 -5.97
CA SER A 212 -7.04 -21.33 -4.63
C SER A 212 -7.87 -22.62 -4.66
N ARG A 213 -8.76 -22.78 -5.64
CA ARG A 213 -9.56 -23.99 -5.82
C ARG A 213 -8.70 -25.18 -6.25
N LEU A 214 -7.80 -25.00 -7.20
CA LEU A 214 -6.88 -26.05 -7.65
C LEU A 214 -5.95 -26.51 -6.52
N LYS A 215 -5.44 -25.59 -5.69
CA LYS A 215 -4.67 -25.94 -4.49
C LYS A 215 -5.45 -26.80 -3.51
N ALA A 216 -6.68 -26.40 -3.20
CA ALA A 216 -7.53 -27.18 -2.29
C ALA A 216 -7.87 -28.58 -2.85
N GLN A 217 -8.05 -28.69 -4.18
CA GLN A 217 -8.26 -29.97 -4.85
C GLN A 217 -7.00 -30.84 -4.79
N LEU A 218 -5.83 -30.27 -5.06
CA LEU A 218 -4.55 -30.97 -5.00
C LEU A 218 -4.26 -31.54 -3.59
N ASP A 219 -4.62 -30.78 -2.54
CA ASP A 219 -4.45 -31.21 -1.15
C ASP A 219 -5.39 -32.36 -0.75
N ALA A 220 -6.60 -32.39 -1.33
CA ALA A 220 -7.60 -33.41 -1.06
C ALA A 220 -7.48 -34.66 -1.95
N GLU A 221 -6.78 -34.56 -3.09
CA GLU A 221 -6.67 -35.64 -4.06
C GLU A 221 -5.72 -36.75 -3.58
N THR A 222 -6.17 -38.00 -3.76
CA THR A 222 -5.47 -39.21 -3.32
C THR A 222 -4.82 -39.95 -4.49
N SER A 223 -5.39 -39.83 -5.70
CA SER A 223 -4.83 -40.47 -6.89
C SER A 223 -3.53 -39.81 -7.32
N PRO A 224 -2.40 -40.54 -7.44
CA PRO A 224 -1.11 -39.95 -7.80
C PRO A 224 -1.10 -39.36 -9.21
N GLU A 225 -1.82 -39.96 -10.16
CA GLU A 225 -1.94 -39.48 -11.53
C GLU A 225 -2.71 -38.15 -11.61
N VAL A 226 -3.86 -38.07 -10.91
CA VAL A 226 -4.68 -36.85 -10.88
C VAL A 226 -3.95 -35.73 -10.12
N ARG A 227 -3.22 -36.06 -9.04
CA ARG A 227 -2.36 -35.08 -8.35
C ARG A 227 -1.29 -34.50 -9.27
N ALA A 228 -0.63 -35.33 -10.07
CA ALA A 228 0.38 -34.87 -11.01
C ALA A 228 -0.22 -33.89 -12.02
N GLN A 229 -1.38 -34.23 -12.60
CA GLN A 229 -2.07 -33.34 -13.54
C GLN A 229 -2.55 -32.04 -12.88
N LEU A 230 -3.10 -32.10 -11.67
CA LEU A 230 -3.52 -30.90 -10.92
C LEU A 230 -2.33 -30.01 -10.59
N ALA A 231 -1.17 -30.58 -10.26
CA ALA A 231 0.04 -29.83 -9.97
C ALA A 231 0.58 -29.11 -11.22
N GLU A 232 0.60 -29.79 -12.37
CA GLU A 232 1.00 -29.20 -13.66
C GLU A 232 0.07 -28.04 -14.06
N THR A 233 -1.25 -28.26 -14.03
CA THR A 233 -2.24 -27.22 -14.34
C THR A 233 -2.15 -26.04 -13.37
N LEU A 234 -1.87 -26.31 -12.09
CA LEU A 234 -1.69 -25.27 -11.09
C LEU A 234 -0.44 -24.43 -11.39
N GLU A 235 0.68 -25.07 -11.73
CA GLU A 235 1.94 -24.39 -12.07
C GLU A 235 1.76 -23.48 -13.30
N GLU A 236 1.13 -23.98 -14.36
CA GLU A 236 0.85 -23.20 -15.58
C GLU A 236 -0.03 -21.98 -15.26
N LEU A 237 -1.10 -22.16 -14.48
CA LEU A 237 -1.99 -21.08 -14.09
C LEU A 237 -1.30 -20.05 -13.17
N GLU A 238 -0.43 -20.50 -12.26
CA GLU A 238 0.36 -19.61 -11.40
C GLU A 238 1.35 -18.76 -12.21
N ASN A 239 2.01 -19.36 -13.21
CA ASN A 239 2.92 -18.64 -14.11
C ASN A 239 2.16 -17.60 -14.94
N GLN A 240 1.04 -17.99 -15.58
CA GLN A 240 0.19 -17.06 -16.33
C GLN A 240 -0.29 -15.89 -15.46
N TYR A 241 -0.78 -16.18 -14.25
CA TYR A 241 -1.19 -15.14 -13.32
C TYR A 241 -0.03 -14.24 -12.87
N GLY A 242 1.17 -14.81 -12.74
CA GLY A 242 2.40 -14.07 -12.49
C GLY A 242 2.65 -13.00 -13.55
N HIS A 243 2.62 -13.39 -14.82
CA HIS A 243 2.80 -12.49 -15.97
C HIS A 243 1.71 -11.42 -16.05
N LEU A 244 0.43 -11.79 -15.88
CA LEU A 244 -0.67 -10.83 -15.86
C LEU A 244 -0.51 -9.78 -14.75
N ARG A 245 -0.02 -10.18 -13.58
CA ARG A 245 0.23 -9.26 -12.46
C ARG A 245 1.41 -8.33 -12.73
N GLU A 246 2.46 -8.83 -13.37
CA GLU A 246 3.59 -8.00 -13.80
C GLU A 246 3.15 -6.95 -14.82
N LEU A 247 2.33 -7.35 -15.80
CA LEU A 247 1.70 -6.42 -16.74
C LEU A 247 0.87 -5.35 -16.00
N ALA A 248 -0.01 -5.77 -15.09
CA ALA A 248 -0.86 -4.84 -14.35
C ALA A 248 -0.06 -3.82 -13.51
N GLU A 249 1.04 -4.26 -12.87
CA GLU A 249 1.91 -3.36 -12.12
C GLU A 249 2.69 -2.42 -13.04
N MET A 250 3.13 -2.89 -14.22
CA MET A 250 3.75 -2.04 -15.23
C MET A 250 2.78 -0.95 -15.70
N MET A 251 1.55 -1.31 -16.08
CA MET A 251 0.50 -0.38 -16.50
C MET A 251 0.24 0.70 -15.44
N ARG A 252 0.12 0.29 -14.16
CA ARG A 252 -0.08 1.20 -13.04
C ARG A 252 1.09 2.17 -12.84
N ARG A 253 2.33 1.73 -13.09
CA ARG A 253 3.50 2.60 -13.03
C ARG A 253 3.54 3.56 -14.21
N SER A 254 3.23 3.09 -15.41
CA SER A 254 3.21 3.93 -16.62
C SER A 254 2.15 5.02 -16.55
N GLU A 255 1.08 4.85 -15.76
CA GLU A 255 0.11 5.92 -15.52
C GLU A 255 0.74 7.16 -14.85
N LEU A 256 1.72 6.95 -13.95
CA LEU A 256 2.45 8.05 -13.30
C LEU A 256 3.34 8.81 -14.29
N GLU A 257 3.83 8.13 -15.32
CA GLU A 257 4.63 8.75 -16.38
C GLU A 257 3.82 9.80 -17.14
N ILE A 258 2.49 9.60 -17.30
CA ILE A 258 1.64 10.62 -17.96
C ILE A 258 1.65 11.94 -17.17
N ASP A 259 1.55 11.87 -15.84
CA ASP A 259 1.59 13.05 -14.98
C ASP A 259 2.96 13.73 -15.02
N GLU A 260 4.03 12.94 -14.98
CA GLU A 260 5.40 13.44 -15.06
C GLU A 260 5.66 14.16 -16.39
N ASN A 261 5.23 13.56 -17.50
CA ASN A 261 5.38 14.13 -18.84
C ASN A 261 4.54 15.41 -19.03
N LEU A 262 3.30 15.42 -18.56
CA LEU A 262 2.45 16.62 -18.60
C LEU A 262 3.07 17.77 -17.80
N ALA A 263 3.57 17.49 -16.60
CA ALA A 263 4.24 18.49 -15.77
C ALA A 263 5.48 19.07 -16.47
N ARG A 264 6.30 18.22 -17.10
CA ARG A 264 7.47 18.66 -17.88
C ARG A 264 7.08 19.54 -19.07
N MET A 265 6.05 19.16 -19.84
CA MET A 265 5.54 20.02 -20.93
C MET A 265 5.11 21.40 -20.42
N GLY A 266 4.44 21.46 -19.25
CA GLY A 266 4.06 22.73 -18.61
C GLY A 266 5.27 23.57 -18.21
N VAL A 267 6.34 22.95 -17.69
CA VAL A 267 7.60 23.63 -17.38
C VAL A 267 8.22 24.21 -18.66
N ILE A 268 8.30 23.43 -19.73
CA ILE A 268 8.87 23.87 -21.01
C ILE A 268 8.10 25.05 -21.59
N TYR A 269 6.76 24.96 -21.59
CA TYR A 269 5.90 26.08 -21.98
C TYR A 269 6.20 27.34 -21.17
N SER A 270 6.29 27.23 -19.84
CA SER A 270 6.58 28.39 -18.98
C SER A 270 7.96 29.00 -19.24
N GLN A 271 8.96 28.17 -19.53
CA GLN A 271 10.31 28.63 -19.88
C GLN A 271 10.33 29.34 -21.24
N LEU A 272 9.56 28.86 -22.21
CA LEU A 272 9.42 29.47 -23.53
C LEU A 272 8.62 30.76 -23.49
N GLN A 273 7.68 30.91 -22.55
CA GLN A 273 6.96 32.18 -22.36
C GLN A 273 7.89 33.29 -21.83
N MET A 274 8.89 32.96 -21.01
CA MET A 274 9.83 33.94 -20.42
C MET A 274 10.91 34.44 -21.40
N LEU A 275 11.04 33.78 -22.55
CA LEU A 275 12.07 34.01 -23.57
C LEU A 275 12.05 35.44 -24.15
N ASP A 276 10.89 36.09 -24.14
CA ASP A 276 10.69 37.48 -24.58
C ASP A 276 11.59 38.49 -23.81
N THR A 277 12.06 38.13 -22.61
CA THR A 277 12.78 39.08 -21.75
C THR A 277 14.30 39.06 -21.87
N ARG A 278 14.92 37.95 -22.31
CA ARG A 278 16.39 37.83 -22.48
C ARG A 278 16.72 36.70 -23.47
N SER A 279 17.56 37.00 -24.48
CA SER A 279 18.09 36.01 -25.43
C SER A 279 18.52 34.72 -24.74
N LEU A 280 17.89 33.59 -25.06
CA LEU A 280 18.26 32.28 -24.53
C LEU A 280 19.74 32.02 -24.80
N GLN A 281 20.50 31.77 -23.73
CA GLN A 281 21.85 31.26 -23.85
C GLN A 281 21.77 29.90 -24.58
N LYS A 282 22.58 29.70 -25.63
CA LYS A 282 22.66 28.44 -26.40
C LYS A 282 22.73 27.19 -25.50
N SER A 283 23.34 27.31 -24.32
CA SER A 283 23.45 26.24 -23.31
C SER A 283 22.11 25.82 -22.68
N ARG A 284 21.14 26.73 -22.51
CA ARG A 284 19.82 26.39 -21.95
C ARG A 284 18.91 25.77 -23.01
N ALA A 285 18.99 26.28 -24.24
CA ALA A 285 18.30 25.69 -25.39
C ALA A 285 18.77 24.26 -25.69
N ARG A 286 20.08 24.01 -25.62
CA ARG A 286 20.65 22.68 -25.78
C ARG A 286 20.14 21.70 -24.73
N ARG A 287 20.17 22.09 -23.45
CA ARG A 287 19.63 21.27 -22.34
C ARG A 287 18.15 20.95 -22.52
N LEU A 288 17.35 21.92 -22.97
CA LEU A 288 15.93 21.70 -23.24
C LEU A 288 15.72 20.66 -24.35
N SER A 289 16.49 20.75 -25.44
CA SER A 289 16.45 19.77 -26.52
C SER A 289 16.86 18.38 -26.04
N GLU A 290 17.96 18.30 -25.28
CA GLU A 290 18.46 17.05 -24.68
C GLU A 290 17.41 16.44 -23.73
N GLU A 291 16.73 17.26 -22.91
CA GLU A 291 15.67 16.81 -22.02
C GLU A 291 14.46 16.24 -22.79
N ILE A 292 14.01 16.92 -23.86
CA ILE A 292 12.89 16.43 -24.69
C ILE A 292 13.24 15.11 -25.38
N GLU A 293 14.46 15.00 -25.90
CA GLU A 293 14.96 13.79 -26.56
C GLU A 293 15.04 12.62 -25.55
N GLU A 294 15.57 12.87 -24.35
CA GLU A 294 15.59 11.90 -23.24
C GLU A 294 14.17 11.44 -22.86
N GLN A 295 13.21 12.37 -22.73
CA GLN A 295 11.83 11.99 -22.42
C GLN A 295 11.17 11.18 -23.54
N THR A 296 11.45 11.53 -24.80
CA THR A 296 10.93 10.79 -25.96
C THR A 296 11.46 9.37 -25.98
N HIS A 297 12.76 9.17 -25.73
CA HIS A 297 13.39 7.86 -25.62
C HIS A 297 12.85 7.06 -24.42
N ARG A 298 12.71 7.68 -23.25
CA ARG A 298 12.15 7.00 -22.06
C ARG A 298 10.74 6.47 -22.31
N LEU A 299 9.91 7.23 -23.03
CA LEU A 299 8.58 6.76 -23.42
C LEU A 299 8.62 5.64 -24.46
N ASP A 300 9.56 5.69 -25.40
CA ASP A 300 9.75 4.64 -26.41
C ASP A 300 10.19 3.32 -25.76
N ASP A 301 11.17 3.38 -24.85
CA ASP A 301 11.64 2.23 -24.06
C ASP A 301 10.52 1.64 -23.20
N LEU A 302 9.70 2.50 -22.60
CA LEU A 302 8.54 2.07 -21.81
C LEU A 302 7.50 1.36 -22.68
N LEU A 303 7.19 1.90 -23.86
CA LEU A 303 6.27 1.28 -24.81
C LEU A 303 6.80 -0.08 -25.28
N ALA A 304 8.09 -0.17 -25.59
CA ALA A 304 8.75 -1.43 -25.96
C ALA A 304 8.68 -2.47 -24.82
N ALA A 305 8.91 -2.05 -23.57
CA ALA A 305 8.79 -2.93 -22.41
C ALA A 305 7.35 -3.43 -22.21
N MET A 306 6.34 -2.57 -22.44
CA MET A 306 4.94 -2.97 -22.38
C MET A 306 4.58 -3.98 -23.48
N ASP A 307 5.11 -3.79 -24.68
CA ASP A 307 4.91 -4.71 -25.80
C ASP A 307 5.59 -6.06 -25.57
N GLU A 308 6.78 -6.08 -24.97
CA GLU A 308 7.48 -7.31 -24.63
C GLU A 308 6.68 -8.15 -23.62
N VAL A 309 6.19 -7.53 -22.53
CA VAL A 309 5.36 -8.24 -21.54
C VAL A 309 4.07 -8.76 -22.18
N ILE A 310 3.43 -7.99 -23.04
CA ILE A 310 2.20 -8.43 -23.72
C ILE A 310 2.49 -9.57 -24.70
N SER A 311 3.63 -9.55 -25.39
CA SER A 311 4.04 -10.64 -26.29
C SER A 311 4.44 -11.93 -25.58
N SER A 312 4.75 -11.85 -24.28
CA SER A 312 5.13 -12.99 -23.44
C SER A 312 3.94 -13.71 -22.80
N LEU A 313 2.72 -13.16 -22.94
CA LEU A 313 1.45 -13.77 -22.52
C LEU A 313 0.93 -14.75 -23.56
#